data_AF-A0A142YGD1-F1
#
_entry.id   AF-A0A142YGD1-F1
#
_cell.length_a   1.000
_cell.length_b   1.000
_cell.length_c   1.000
_cell.angle_alpha   90.00
_cell.angle_beta   90.00
_cell.angle_gamma   90.00
#
_symmetry.space_group_name_H-M   'P 1'
#
loop_
_entity.id
_entity.type
_entity.pdbx_description
1 polymer ?
#
loop_
_entity_poly.entity_id
_entity_poly.type
_entity_poly.pdbx_seq_one_letter_code
_entity_poly.pdbx_strand_id
1 'polypeptide(L)'
;MADLTSESTVYVTYIAASPEKVWAALTSSEFTTRYFFGRAMESDWKAGSPWLLRTPAGAVDVEGLVRASDPPRKLVLGWRVTAHPDLPECVVTYEIEPVGEGAVRLTMTEAHPTPIPPTFSTAAAAAGP
;
A
#
# COMPACT_ATOMS: atom_id res chain seq x y z
N MET A 1 20.50 10.65 -10.61
CA MET A 1 19.62 10.76 -11.78
C MET A 1 18.37 9.99 -11.44
N ALA A 2 17.22 10.68 -11.33
CA ALA A 2 15.94 9.99 -11.23
C ALA A 2 15.69 9.32 -12.58
N ASP A 3 15.47 8.02 -12.56
CA ASP A 3 15.06 7.26 -13.73
C ASP A 3 13.66 7.74 -14.14
N LEU A 4 13.55 8.35 -15.32
CA LEU A 4 12.31 8.96 -15.83
C LEU A 4 11.30 7.90 -16.34
N THR A 5 11.52 6.61 -16.07
CA THR A 5 10.64 5.51 -16.51
C THR A 5 9.72 4.98 -15.40
N SER A 6 9.86 5.47 -14.15
CA SER A 6 9.04 5.06 -13.01
C SER A 6 8.20 6.23 -12.53
N GLU A 7 6.93 6.27 -12.94
CA GLU A 7 5.94 7.14 -12.29
C GLU A 7 5.69 6.61 -10.87
N SER A 8 5.84 7.49 -9.88
CA SER A 8 5.56 7.15 -8.48
C SER A 8 4.72 8.23 -7.81
N THR A 9 3.68 7.81 -7.11
CA THR A 9 2.88 8.69 -6.26
C THR A 9 3.25 8.49 -4.80
N VAL A 10 3.53 9.59 -4.09
CA VAL A 10 3.96 9.56 -2.68
C VAL A 10 2.93 10.25 -1.81
N TYR A 11 2.49 9.56 -0.77
CA TYR A 11 1.59 10.08 0.26
C TYR A 11 2.30 10.08 1.60
N VAL A 12 2.28 11.22 2.28
CA VAL A 12 2.84 11.36 3.64
C VAL A 12 1.70 11.70 4.59
N THR A 13 1.55 10.92 5.65
CA THR A 13 0.53 11.12 6.69
C THR A 13 1.16 11.09 8.07
N TYR A 14 0.81 12.03 8.93
CA TYR A 14 1.23 12.04 10.33
C TYR A 14 0.10 11.50 11.20
N ILE A 15 0.42 10.50 12.03
CA ILE A 15 -0.55 9.74 12.82
C ILE A 15 -0.12 9.80 14.28
N ALA A 16 -1.02 10.22 15.17
CA ALA A 16 -0.81 10.19 16.62
C ALA A 16 -0.94 8.75 17.17
N ALA A 17 0.06 7.92 16.91
CA ALA A 17 0.12 6.52 17.30
C ALA A 17 1.58 6.05 17.45
N SER A 18 1.78 4.86 18.01
CA SER A 18 3.11 4.21 17.98
C SER A 18 3.33 3.49 16.64
N PRO A 19 4.59 3.26 16.22
CA PRO A 19 4.90 2.48 15.01
C PRO A 19 4.21 1.12 14.98
N GLU A 20 4.12 0.42 16.12
CA GLU A 20 3.51 -0.91 16.23
C GLU A 20 2.00 -0.87 15.96
N LYS A 21 1.32 0.19 16.40
CA LYS A 21 -0.11 0.39 16.11
C LYS A 21 -0.34 0.66 14.63
N VAL A 22 0.51 1.46 14.00
CA VAL A 22 0.43 1.73 12.55
C VAL A 22 0.73 0.44 11.77
N TRP A 23 1.74 -0.32 12.17
CA TRP A 23 2.05 -1.62 11.57
C TRP A 23 0.86 -2.59 11.67
N ALA A 24 0.26 -2.72 12.86
CA ALA A 24 -0.91 -3.57 13.06
C ALA A 24 -2.09 -3.11 12.19
N ALA A 25 -2.27 -1.80 12.01
CA ALA A 25 -3.32 -1.25 11.14
C ALA A 25 -3.15 -1.63 9.66
N LEU A 26 -1.90 -1.80 9.19
CA LEU A 26 -1.58 -2.21 7.83
C LEU A 26 -1.60 -3.72 7.60
N THR A 27 -1.47 -4.54 8.66
CA THR A 27 -1.20 -5.99 8.50
C THR A 27 -2.22 -6.91 9.17
N SER A 28 -3.01 -6.41 10.13
CA SER A 28 -4.01 -7.22 10.83
C SER A 28 -5.38 -7.07 10.17
N SER A 29 -6.00 -8.20 9.82
CA SER A 29 -7.36 -8.22 9.27
C SER A 29 -8.40 -7.54 10.18
N GLU A 30 -8.21 -7.56 11.50
CA GLU A 30 -9.08 -6.86 12.45
C GLU A 30 -9.10 -5.34 12.20
N PHE A 31 -7.95 -4.77 11.84
CA PHE A 31 -7.84 -3.34 11.57
C PHE A 31 -8.08 -3.01 10.11
N THR A 32 -7.60 -3.84 9.17
CA THR A 32 -7.76 -3.51 7.75
C THR A 32 -9.24 -3.48 7.35
N THR A 33 -10.09 -4.32 7.95
CA THR A 33 -11.54 -4.25 7.70
C THR A 33 -12.16 -2.90 8.08
N ARG A 34 -11.58 -2.18 9.06
CA ARG A 34 -12.06 -0.86 9.47
C ARG A 34 -11.56 0.26 8.55
N TYR A 35 -10.35 0.13 8.01
CA TYR A 35 -9.66 1.21 7.29
C TYR A 35 -9.56 1.02 5.77
N PHE A 36 -9.71 -0.21 5.27
CA PHE A 36 -9.73 -0.57 3.85
C PHE A 36 -11.15 -0.89 3.37
N PHE A 37 -12.12 -0.06 3.72
CA PHE A 37 -13.50 -0.16 3.19
C PHE A 37 -14.13 -1.56 3.38
N GLY A 38 -13.95 -2.16 4.56
CA GLY A 38 -14.47 -3.51 4.86
C GLY A 38 -13.57 -4.66 4.41
N ARG A 39 -12.40 -4.40 3.82
CA ARG A 39 -11.53 -5.46 3.25
C ARG A 39 -10.54 -6.02 4.25
N ALA A 40 -10.35 -7.34 4.20
CA ALA A 40 -9.43 -8.06 5.07
C ALA A 40 -8.12 -8.38 4.35
N MET A 41 -6.98 -8.00 4.92
CA MET A 41 -5.68 -8.46 4.45
C MET A 41 -5.32 -9.82 5.06
N GLU A 42 -4.75 -10.71 4.25
CA GLU A 42 -4.34 -12.06 4.66
C GLU A 42 -2.91 -12.32 4.19
N SER A 43 -1.99 -12.57 5.12
CA SER A 43 -0.63 -13.05 4.86
C SER A 43 0.03 -13.49 6.17
N ASP A 44 1.16 -14.19 6.10
CA ASP A 44 2.07 -14.37 7.24
C ASP A 44 3.16 -13.28 7.32
N TRP A 45 3.13 -12.32 6.39
CA TRP A 45 3.97 -11.12 6.32
C TRP A 45 5.48 -11.37 6.25
N LYS A 46 5.91 -12.54 5.76
CA LYS A 46 7.32 -12.82 5.45
C LYS A 46 7.65 -12.44 4.02
N ALA A 47 8.89 -12.01 3.77
CA ALA A 47 9.36 -11.78 2.41
C ALA A 47 9.20 -13.06 1.55
N GLY A 48 8.65 -12.91 0.35
CA GLY A 48 8.29 -13.99 -0.56
C GLY A 48 6.89 -14.58 -0.35
N SER A 49 6.22 -14.28 0.76
CA SER A 49 4.88 -14.83 1.02
C SER A 49 3.82 -14.19 0.14
N PRO A 50 2.78 -14.96 -0.27
CA PRO A 50 1.59 -14.38 -0.87
C PRO A 50 0.83 -13.52 0.15
N TRP A 51 0.16 -12.49 -0.36
CA TRP A 51 -0.82 -11.74 0.40
C TRP A 51 -2.07 -11.49 -0.44
N LEU A 52 -3.22 -11.39 0.23
CA LEU A 52 -4.52 -11.16 -0.39
C LEU A 52 -5.25 -10.02 0.32
N LEU A 53 -6.02 -9.25 -0.44
CA LEU A 53 -7.05 -8.34 0.06
C LEU A 53 -8.42 -8.91 -0.33
N ARG A 54 -9.21 -9.33 0.65
CA ARG A 54 -10.55 -9.86 0.41
C ARG A 54 -11.63 -8.80 0.59
N THR A 55 -12.60 -8.80 -0.32
CA THR A 55 -13.86 -8.06 -0.15
C THR A 55 -14.67 -8.61 1.03
N PRO A 56 -15.65 -7.85 1.56
CA PRO A 56 -16.58 -8.37 2.58
C PRO A 56 -17.32 -9.65 2.15
N ALA A 57 -17.49 -9.87 0.84
CA ALA A 57 -18.10 -11.09 0.28
C ALA A 57 -17.11 -12.26 0.13
N GLY A 58 -15.84 -12.10 0.50
CA GLY A 58 -14.79 -13.12 0.46
C GLY A 58 -14.02 -13.25 -0.85
N ALA A 59 -14.44 -12.55 -1.91
CA ALA A 59 -13.72 -12.51 -3.19
C ALA A 59 -12.37 -11.80 -3.05
N VAL A 60 -11.35 -12.25 -3.78
CA VAL A 60 -10.03 -11.59 -3.84
C VAL A 60 -10.13 -10.34 -4.69
N ASP A 61 -9.84 -9.18 -4.11
CA ASP A 61 -9.86 -7.86 -4.76
C ASP A 61 -8.47 -7.44 -5.23
N VAL A 62 -7.47 -7.72 -4.39
CA VAL A 62 -6.05 -7.50 -4.69
C VAL A 62 -5.26 -8.71 -4.22
N GLU A 63 -4.20 -9.03 -4.95
CA GLU A 63 -3.21 -10.01 -4.52
C GLU A 63 -1.80 -9.58 -4.89
N GLY A 64 -0.82 -10.25 -4.31
CA GLY A 64 0.58 -10.15 -4.73
C GLY A 64 1.51 -10.86 -3.77
N LEU A 65 2.79 -10.50 -3.85
CA LEU A 65 3.83 -11.01 -2.95
C LEU A 65 4.32 -9.93 -1.99
N VAL A 66 4.60 -10.33 -0.76
CA VAL A 66 5.35 -9.52 0.19
C VAL A 66 6.80 -9.48 -0.30
N ARG A 67 7.24 -8.34 -0.82
CA ARG A 67 8.60 -8.17 -1.37
C ARG A 67 9.62 -7.91 -0.27
N ALA A 68 9.24 -7.20 0.78
CA ALA A 68 10.07 -6.98 1.97
C ALA A 68 9.18 -6.72 3.19
N SER A 69 9.65 -7.13 4.37
CA SER A 69 8.95 -6.93 5.65
C SER A 69 10.00 -6.76 6.76
N ASP A 70 9.99 -5.61 7.41
CA ASP A 70 10.83 -5.24 8.56
C ASP A 70 9.93 -4.57 9.62
N PRO A 71 9.15 -5.36 10.39
CA PRO A 71 8.23 -4.82 11.39
C PRO A 71 8.97 -4.04 12.50
N PRO A 72 8.44 -2.89 12.98
CA PRO A 72 7.25 -2.18 12.50
C PRO A 72 7.58 -1.06 11.48
N ARG A 73 8.75 -1.09 10.84
CA ARG A 73 9.33 0.05 10.11
C ARG A 73 9.03 0.07 8.62
N LYS A 74 8.96 -1.09 7.96
CA LYS A 74 8.84 -1.16 6.50
C LYS A 74 8.09 -2.37 6.00
N LEU A 75 7.18 -2.14 5.05
CA LEU A 75 6.47 -3.18 4.31
C LEU A 75 6.48 -2.84 2.82
N VAL A 76 6.85 -3.80 1.97
CA VAL A 76 6.83 -3.63 0.51
C VAL A 76 6.00 -4.75 -0.10
N LEU A 77 4.99 -4.41 -0.89
CA LEU A 77 4.04 -5.33 -1.49
C LEU A 77 4.04 -5.17 -3.01
N GLY A 78 4.03 -6.29 -3.73
CA GLY A 78 3.48 -6.32 -5.10
C GLY A 78 1.97 -6.21 -5.03
N TRP A 79 1.36 -5.41 -5.90
CA TRP A 79 -0.05 -5.07 -5.83
C TRP A 79 -0.73 -5.25 -7.19
N ARG A 80 -1.55 -6.30 -7.29
CA ARG A 80 -2.28 -6.65 -8.52
C ARG A 80 -3.78 -6.62 -8.27
N VAL A 81 -4.49 -5.72 -8.95
CA VAL A 81 -5.95 -5.62 -8.86
C VAL A 81 -6.58 -6.72 -9.70
N THR A 82 -7.38 -7.59 -9.09
CA THR A 82 -7.88 -8.80 -9.76
C THR A 82 -8.94 -8.49 -10.81
N ALA A 83 -9.74 -7.44 -10.60
CA ALA A 83 -10.77 -6.99 -11.55
C ALA A 83 -10.22 -6.33 -12.83
N HIS A 84 -8.93 -5.97 -12.84
CA HIS A 84 -8.27 -5.28 -13.95
C HIS A 84 -6.96 -5.99 -14.31
N PRO A 85 -7.02 -7.21 -14.88
CA PRO A 85 -5.83 -8.02 -15.16
C PRO A 85 -4.88 -7.39 -16.19
N ASP A 86 -5.37 -6.46 -17.01
CA ASP A 86 -4.56 -5.73 -17.99
C ASP A 86 -3.70 -4.61 -17.35
N LEU A 87 -3.97 -4.25 -16.08
CA LEU A 87 -3.12 -3.31 -15.35
C LEU A 87 -1.83 -4.00 -14.91
N PRO A 88 -0.66 -3.38 -15.14
CA PRO A 88 0.59 -3.90 -14.61
C PRO A 88 0.56 -3.90 -13.08
N GLU A 89 1.23 -4.89 -12.46
CA GLU A 89 1.45 -4.89 -11.02
C GLU A 89 2.24 -3.63 -10.63
N CYS A 90 1.77 -2.89 -9.61
CA CYS A 90 2.53 -1.82 -8.99
C CYS A 90 3.21 -2.30 -7.70
N VAL A 91 4.18 -1.53 -7.22
CA VAL A 91 4.87 -1.77 -5.96
C VAL A 91 4.43 -0.73 -4.96
N VAL A 92 3.80 -1.18 -3.87
CA VAL A 92 3.42 -0.31 -2.75
C VAL A 92 4.42 -0.48 -1.62
N THR A 93 5.04 0.62 -1.21
CA THR A 93 5.99 0.68 -0.10
C THR A 93 5.42 1.52 1.02
N TYR A 94 5.36 0.97 2.22
CA TYR A 94 5.05 1.68 3.46
C TYR A 94 6.33 1.84 4.28
N GLU A 95 6.65 3.07 4.68
CA GLU A 95 7.71 3.41 5.61
C GLU A 95 7.12 4.10 6.83
N ILE A 96 7.46 3.61 8.01
CA ILE A 96 6.90 4.03 9.30
C ILE A 96 8.04 4.60 10.13
N GLU A 97 8.05 5.91 10.30
CA GLU A 97 9.07 6.63 11.05
C GLU A 97 8.47 7.29 12.29
N PRO A 98 8.97 7.05 13.51
CA PRO A 98 8.54 7.81 14.69
C PRO A 98 8.97 9.27 14.56
N VAL A 99 8.09 10.20 14.94
CA VAL A 99 8.37 11.64 14.92
C VAL A 99 7.93 12.26 16.24
N GLY A 100 8.89 12.75 17.02
CA GLY A 100 8.64 13.28 18.36
C GLY A 100 8.09 12.21 19.32
N GLU A 101 7.37 12.65 20.34
CA GLU A 101 6.71 11.74 21.29
C GLU A 101 5.29 11.41 20.82
N GLY A 102 5.03 10.12 20.57
CA GLY A 102 3.68 9.60 20.33
C GLY A 102 3.09 9.84 18.93
N ALA A 103 3.90 10.24 17.95
CA ALA A 103 3.47 10.35 16.56
C ALA A 103 4.39 9.59 15.59
N VAL A 104 3.82 9.27 14.43
CA VAL A 104 4.48 8.56 13.34
C VAL A 104 4.25 9.33 12.04
N ARG A 105 5.29 9.43 11.22
CA ARG A 105 5.19 9.74 9.80
C ARG A 105 5.10 8.43 9.03
N LEU A 106 3.94 8.20 8.42
CA LEU A 106 3.73 7.12 7.47
C LEU A 106 3.95 7.67 6.06
N THR A 107 4.92 7.13 5.34
CA THR A 107 5.12 7.40 3.91
C THR A 107 4.67 6.18 3.11
N MET A 108 3.66 6.35 2.26
CA MET A 108 3.25 5.36 1.27
C MET A 108 3.72 5.79 -0.10
N THR A 109 4.47 4.94 -0.79
CA THR A 109 4.87 5.14 -2.19
C THR A 109 4.24 4.06 -3.04
N GLU A 110 3.48 4.45 -4.06
CA GLU A 110 3.06 3.59 -5.15
C GLU A 110 3.97 3.84 -6.34
N ALA A 111 4.72 2.83 -6.77
CA ALA A 111 5.63 2.92 -7.91
C ALA A 111 5.22 1.95 -9.02
N HIS A 112 5.19 2.43 -10.25
CA HIS A 112 4.88 1.60 -11.42
C HIS A 112 6.18 1.25 -12.17
N PRO A 113 6.53 -0.04 -12.30
CA PRO A 113 7.74 -0.46 -13.01
C PRO A 113 7.66 -0.23 -14.52
N THR A 114 6.47 0.08 -15.04
CA THR A 114 6.19 0.45 -16.43
C THR A 114 5.25 1.66 -16.45
N PRO A 115 5.30 2.52 -17.48
CA PRO A 115 4.34 3.62 -17.62
C PRO A 115 2.89 3.11 -17.54
N ILE A 116 2.06 3.77 -16.75
CA ILE A 116 0.63 3.46 -16.65
C ILE A 116 0.00 3.74 -18.03
N PRO A 117 -0.79 2.82 -18.62
CA PRO A 117 -1.43 3.09 -19.90
C PRO A 117 -2.26 4.39 -19.84
N PRO A 118 -2.26 5.23 -20.89
CA PRO A 118 -2.92 6.53 -20.88
C PRO A 118 -4.42 6.45 -20.55
N THR A 119 -5.06 5.31 -20.84
CA THR A 119 -6.45 5.02 -20.51
C THR A 119 -6.76 5.05 -19.02
N PHE A 120 -5.75 4.91 -18.16
CA PHE A 120 -5.87 4.92 -16.70
C PHE A 120 -5.15 6.11 -16.04
N SER A 121 -4.42 6.91 -16.82
CA SER A 121 -3.74 8.11 -16.36
C SER A 121 -4.71 9.30 -16.35
N THR A 122 -5.60 9.36 -15.36
CA THR A 122 -6.39 10.57 -15.08
C THR A 122 -5.97 11.15 -13.74
N ALA A 123 -4.81 11.81 -13.67
CA ALA A 123 -4.45 12.62 -12.52
C ALA A 123 -4.33 14.10 -12.91
N ALA A 124 -4.95 14.95 -12.09
CA ALA A 124 -4.81 16.41 -12.01
C ALA A 124 -5.56 17.30 -13.02
N ALA A 125 -6.89 17.30 -12.97
CA ALA A 125 -7.70 18.45 -13.41
C ALA A 125 -8.96 18.63 -12.55
N ALA A 126 -8.77 18.77 -11.24
CA ALA A 126 -9.75 19.42 -10.37
C ALA A 126 -8.98 20.22 -9.32
N ALA A 127 -8.54 21.40 -9.76
CA ALA A 127 -8.09 22.47 -8.89
C ALA A 127 -9.22 22.85 -7.92
N GLY A 128 -8.85 23.18 -6.69
CA GLY A 128 -9.77 23.67 -5.67
C GLY A 128 -10.50 24.95 -6.03
N PRO A 129 -11.42 25.36 -5.15
CA PRO A 129 -11.16 26.55 -4.36
C PRO A 129 -10.75 26.23 -2.92
#